data_AF-A0A4V2E8Z8-F1
#
_entry.id   AF-A0A4V2E8Z8-F1
#
_cell.length_a   1.000
_cell.length_b   1.000
_cell.length_c   1.000
_cell.angle_alpha   90.00
_cell.angle_beta   90.00
_cell.angle_gamma   90.00
#
_symmetry.space_group_name_H-M   'P 1'
#
loop_
_entity.id
_entity.type
_entity.pdbx_description
1 polymer ?
#
loop_
_entity_poly.entity_id
_entity_poly.type
_entity_poly.pdbx_seq_one_letter_code
_entity_poly.pdbx_strand_id
1 'polypeptide(L)'
;MTRFGTLVVGVLLSIFDRFKSTQVTAKELAFLPFVHWVVVKRDSFPRVSDSQPAEDLHYDYLFFLSTFNGPWGPYIEAFADVLYKPLDLVWFWGVGYPFARPVGPLKAYIQRNQIESDHSYSAYPGASVRDVRAALELRNEVEKLFQNSSGLSPERFAVEFDRLLISVQNKLGTFGPV
;
A
#
# COMPACT_ATOMS: atom_id res chain seq x y z
N MET A 1 21.35 3.32 -8.13
CA MET A 1 21.55 4.76 -7.87
C MET A 1 22.95 5.05 -7.35
N THR A 2 23.40 6.30 -7.48
CA THR A 2 24.68 6.77 -6.91
C THR A 2 24.53 7.02 -5.41
N ARG A 3 25.67 7.11 -4.69
CA ARG A 3 25.67 7.43 -3.25
C ARG A 3 25.01 8.78 -2.93
N PHE A 4 25.18 9.77 -3.82
CA PHE A 4 24.48 11.05 -3.69
C PHE A 4 22.96 10.89 -3.83
N GLY A 5 22.51 10.12 -4.83
CA GLY A 5 21.10 9.79 -4.97
C GLY A 5 20.53 9.05 -3.75
N THR A 6 21.30 8.11 -3.18
CA THR A 6 20.93 7.43 -1.93
C THR A 6 20.77 8.39 -0.76
N LEU A 7 21.65 9.40 -0.62
CA LEU A 7 21.51 10.42 0.43
C LEU A 7 20.24 11.23 0.24
N VAL A 8 19.97 11.70 -0.97
CA VAL A 8 18.76 12.48 -1.27
C VAL A 8 17.50 11.66 -1.03
N VAL A 9 17.44 10.44 -1.58
CA VAL A 9 16.31 9.52 -1.38
C VAL A 9 16.12 9.21 0.11
N GLY A 10 17.19 8.95 0.86
CA GLY A 10 17.09 8.69 2.29
C GLY A 10 16.43 9.83 3.07
N VAL A 11 16.78 11.09 2.73
CA VAL A 11 16.12 12.27 3.31
C VAL A 11 14.64 12.35 2.91
N LEU A 12 14.33 12.14 1.63
CA LEU A 12 12.95 12.14 1.14
C LEU A 12 12.08 11.09 1.83
N LEU A 13 12.57 9.85 1.95
CA LEU A 13 11.87 8.77 2.64
C LEU A 13 11.64 9.11 4.11
N SER A 14 12.65 9.67 4.78
CA SER A 14 12.52 10.11 6.18
C SER A 14 11.44 11.19 6.36
N ILE A 15 11.29 12.08 5.39
CA ILE A 15 10.21 13.10 5.38
C ILE A 15 8.85 12.41 5.18
N PHE A 16 8.74 11.48 4.22
CA PHE A 16 7.49 10.76 3.95
C PHE A 16 7.02 9.95 5.16
N ASP A 17 7.93 9.32 5.89
CA ASP A 17 7.60 8.56 7.09
C ASP A 17 7.19 9.46 8.26
N ARG A 18 7.84 10.61 8.41
CA ARG A 18 7.60 11.53 9.53
C ARG A 18 6.31 12.33 9.39
N PHE A 19 5.90 12.68 8.17
CA PHE A 19 4.75 13.56 7.93
C PHE A 19 3.58 12.81 7.29
N LYS A 20 2.57 12.47 8.12
CA LYS A 20 1.36 11.74 7.67
C LYS A 20 0.62 12.40 6.50
N SER A 21 0.71 13.72 6.33
CA SER A 21 0.12 14.46 5.22
C SER A 21 0.63 14.00 3.86
N THR A 22 1.89 13.54 3.79
CA THR A 22 2.51 13.02 2.55
C THR A 22 1.93 11.66 2.13
N GLN A 23 1.26 10.97 3.04
CA GLN A 23 0.72 9.63 2.82
C GLN A 23 -0.78 9.65 2.51
N VAL A 24 -1.45 10.81 2.54
CA VAL A 24 -2.92 10.93 2.41
C VAL A 24 -3.38 10.35 1.08
N THR A 25 -2.78 10.82 -0.02
CA THR A 25 -3.12 10.36 -1.36
C THR A 25 -2.94 8.85 -1.51
N ALA A 26 -1.86 8.28 -0.97
CA ALA A 26 -1.63 6.83 -1.02
C ALA A 26 -2.65 6.05 -0.17
N LYS A 27 -3.08 6.57 0.98
CA LYS A 27 -4.08 5.93 1.87
C LYS A 27 -5.48 5.94 1.30
N GLU A 28 -5.82 6.98 0.55
CA GLU A 28 -7.10 7.11 -0.16
C GLU A 28 -7.21 6.08 -1.30
N LEU A 29 -6.08 5.60 -1.84
CA LEU A 29 -6.07 4.48 -2.78
C LEU A 29 -6.36 3.17 -2.05
N ALA A 30 -7.63 2.80 -1.98
CA ALA A 30 -8.10 1.57 -1.34
C ALA A 30 -7.55 0.27 -1.96
N PHE A 31 -6.87 0.34 -3.12
CA PHE A 31 -6.24 -0.80 -3.77
C PHE A 31 -4.77 -1.02 -3.35
N LEU A 32 -4.18 -0.16 -2.51
CA LEU A 32 -2.79 -0.24 -2.06
C LEU A 32 -2.70 -0.52 -0.54
N PRO A 33 -2.89 -1.78 -0.09
CA PRO A 33 -2.74 -2.17 1.31
C PRO A 33 -1.37 -1.82 1.91
N PHE A 34 -0.31 -2.02 1.14
CA PHE A 34 1.05 -1.82 1.62
C PHE A 34 1.95 -1.34 0.50
N VAL A 35 2.80 -0.38 0.85
CA VAL A 35 3.84 0.15 -0.01
C VAL A 35 5.05 0.49 0.84
N HIS A 36 6.24 0.12 0.36
CA HIS A 36 7.47 0.38 1.10
C HIS A 36 8.65 0.58 0.16
N TRP A 37 9.48 1.56 0.52
CA TRP A 37 10.75 1.83 -0.14
C TRP A 37 11.90 1.50 0.80
N VAL A 38 12.88 0.78 0.29
CA VAL A 38 14.11 0.45 1.02
C VAL A 38 15.29 0.75 0.12
N VAL A 39 16.32 1.41 0.67
CA VAL A 39 17.60 1.54 -0.02
C VAL A 39 18.61 0.60 0.63
N VAL A 40 19.16 -0.31 -0.16
CA VAL A 40 20.28 -1.17 0.22
C VAL A 40 21.53 -0.65 -0.47
N LYS A 41 22.52 -0.23 0.32
CA LYS A 41 23.79 0.23 -0.24
C LYS A 41 24.55 -0.95 -0.83
N ARG A 42 25.33 -0.68 -1.88
CA ARG A 42 26.12 -1.68 -2.61
C ARG A 42 27.04 -2.52 -1.72
N ASP A 43 27.53 -1.93 -0.63
CA ASP A 43 28.47 -2.49 0.33
C ASP A 43 27.77 -3.07 1.58
N SER A 44 26.44 -3.10 1.57
CA SER A 44 25.59 -3.47 2.71
C SER A 44 24.56 -4.55 2.36
N PHE A 45 24.73 -5.24 1.23
CA PHE A 45 23.89 -6.39 0.90
C PHE A 45 24.09 -7.51 1.94
N PRO A 46 23.01 -8.21 2.34
CA PRO A 46 23.08 -9.19 3.41
C PRO A 46 23.98 -10.37 3.03
N ARG A 47 24.85 -10.76 3.95
CA ARG A 47 25.63 -12.00 3.89
C ARG A 47 25.09 -12.95 4.94
N VAL A 48 24.45 -14.04 4.53
CA VAL A 48 23.80 -15.02 5.42
C VAL A 48 24.78 -15.99 6.06
N SER A 49 26.02 -16.08 5.54
CA SER A 49 27.12 -16.84 6.14
C SER A 49 28.47 -16.24 5.78
N ASP A 50 29.50 -16.54 6.59
CA ASP A 50 30.88 -16.13 6.31
C ASP A 50 31.42 -16.73 5.00
N SER A 51 30.90 -17.90 4.61
CA SER A 51 31.25 -18.58 3.36
C SER A 51 30.61 -17.96 2.12
N GLN A 52 29.57 -17.13 2.27
CA GLN A 52 28.97 -16.42 1.14
C GLN A 52 29.91 -15.29 0.69
N PRO A 53 30.31 -15.24 -0.58
CA PRO A 53 31.10 -14.13 -1.10
C PRO A 53 30.32 -12.81 -0.95
N ALA A 54 31.04 -11.71 -0.74
CA ALA A 54 30.42 -10.39 -0.79
C ALA A 54 30.05 -10.05 -2.24
N GLU A 55 28.91 -9.40 -2.42
CA GLU A 55 28.48 -8.89 -3.72
C GLU A 55 29.41 -7.76 -4.19
N ASP A 56 29.79 -7.76 -5.48
CA ASP A 56 30.51 -6.64 -6.11
C ASP A 56 29.54 -5.83 -6.98
N LEU A 57 28.99 -4.77 -6.39
CA LEU A 57 27.88 -4.00 -6.96
C LEU A 57 28.29 -2.58 -7.34
N HIS A 58 27.95 -2.18 -8.55
CA HIS A 58 28.26 -0.84 -9.07
C HIS A 58 27.30 0.25 -8.55
N TYR A 59 26.12 -0.12 -8.03
CA TYR A 59 25.07 0.83 -7.63
C TYR A 59 24.52 0.51 -6.24
N ASP A 60 23.98 1.53 -5.58
CA ASP A 60 23.07 1.31 -4.45
C ASP A 60 21.68 1.00 -5.01
N TYR A 61 20.91 0.14 -4.35
CA TYR A 61 19.65 -0.40 -4.87
C TYR A 61 18.46 0.13 -4.10
N LEU A 62 17.50 0.70 -4.82
CA LEU A 62 16.19 1.08 -4.27
C LEU A 62 15.22 -0.05 -4.59
N PHE A 63 14.73 -0.71 -3.54
CA PHE A 63 13.67 -1.67 -3.61
C PHE A 63 12.33 -0.99 -3.36
N PHE A 64 11.35 -1.31 -4.19
CA PHE A 64 9.96 -0.94 -4.01
C PHE A 64 9.14 -2.20 -3.83
N LEU A 65 8.51 -2.34 -2.67
CA LEU A 65 7.58 -3.40 -2.38
C LEU A 65 6.18 -2.81 -2.33
N SER A 66 5.25 -3.41 -3.06
CA SER A 66 3.84 -3.05 -3.00
C SER A 66 2.96 -4.28 -3.05
N THR A 67 1.98 -4.36 -2.16
CA THR A 67 0.87 -5.31 -2.27
C THR A 67 -0.34 -4.54 -2.75
N PHE A 68 -1.04 -5.05 -3.76
CA PHE A 68 -2.17 -4.36 -4.38
C PHE A 68 -3.34 -5.29 -4.67
N ASN A 69 -4.52 -4.72 -4.79
CA ASN A 69 -5.74 -5.43 -5.17
C ASN A 69 -5.94 -5.35 -6.70
N GLY A 70 -6.24 -6.49 -7.33
CA GLY A 70 -6.58 -6.57 -8.74
C GLY A 70 -5.39 -6.83 -9.67
N PRO A 71 -5.58 -6.75 -11.00
CA PRO A 71 -4.55 -7.10 -11.97
C PRO A 71 -3.43 -6.07 -12.06
N TRP A 72 -2.22 -6.53 -12.39
CA TRP A 72 -1.00 -5.69 -12.45
C TRP A 72 -1.13 -4.48 -13.37
N GLY A 73 -1.70 -4.64 -14.58
CA GLY A 73 -1.79 -3.56 -15.58
C GLY A 73 -2.60 -2.34 -15.10
N PRO A 74 -3.89 -2.52 -14.75
CA PRO A 74 -4.73 -1.47 -14.17
C PRO A 74 -4.16 -0.88 -12.88
N TYR A 75 -3.51 -1.71 -12.06
CA TYR A 75 -2.80 -1.23 -10.87
C TYR A 75 -1.72 -0.20 -11.23
N ILE A 76 -0.80 -0.54 -12.15
CA ILE A 76 0.29 0.37 -12.54
C ILE A 76 -0.26 1.65 -13.20
N GLU A 77 -1.37 1.56 -13.95
CA GLU A 77 -2.05 2.74 -14.50
C GLU A 77 -2.56 3.67 -13.42
N ALA A 78 -3.37 3.16 -12.48
CA ALA A 78 -3.89 3.95 -11.37
C ALA A 78 -2.75 4.52 -10.49
N PHE A 79 -1.68 3.73 -10.30
CA PHE A 79 -0.50 4.14 -9.55
C PHE A 79 0.25 5.30 -10.22
N ALA A 80 0.49 5.19 -11.54
CA ALA A 80 1.08 6.27 -12.33
C ALA A 80 0.16 7.50 -12.38
N ASP A 81 -1.16 7.32 -12.34
CA ASP A 81 -2.07 8.45 -12.45
C ASP A 81 -2.17 9.30 -11.19
N VAL A 82 -2.17 8.63 -10.03
CA VAL A 82 -2.40 9.29 -8.75
C VAL A 82 -1.08 9.64 -8.06
N LEU A 83 -0.05 8.81 -8.20
CA LEU A 83 1.20 8.92 -7.43
C LEU A 83 2.43 9.27 -8.29
N TYR A 84 2.25 9.81 -9.51
CA TYR A 84 3.38 10.17 -10.39
C TYR A 84 4.43 11.07 -9.70
N LYS A 85 4.01 12.10 -8.95
CA LYS A 85 4.96 13.04 -8.31
C LYS A 85 5.89 12.35 -7.30
N PRO A 86 5.38 11.65 -6.27
CA PRO A 86 6.26 10.96 -5.33
C PRO A 86 7.07 9.84 -6.01
N LEU A 87 6.52 9.18 -7.03
CA LEU A 87 7.28 8.20 -7.82
C LEU A 87 8.47 8.83 -8.52
N ASP A 88 8.24 9.89 -9.28
CA ASP A 88 9.29 10.58 -10.00
C ASP A 88 10.35 11.11 -9.03
N LEU A 89 9.95 11.67 -7.90
CA LEU A 89 10.90 12.21 -6.91
C LEU A 89 11.88 11.17 -6.38
N VAL A 90 11.41 9.92 -6.18
CA VAL A 90 12.22 8.84 -5.60
C VAL A 90 12.90 7.99 -6.66
N TRP A 91 12.22 7.64 -7.76
CA TRP A 91 12.71 6.74 -8.79
C TRP A 91 13.59 7.44 -9.84
N PHE A 92 13.55 8.78 -9.93
CA PHE A 92 14.44 9.57 -10.79
C PHE A 92 15.93 9.23 -10.62
N TRP A 93 16.33 8.79 -9.42
CA TRP A 93 17.70 8.40 -9.12
C TRP A 93 18.07 6.99 -9.61
N GLY A 94 17.09 6.22 -10.11
CA GLY A 94 17.25 4.91 -10.72
C GLY A 94 17.84 4.99 -12.12
N VAL A 95 18.65 4.00 -12.48
CA VAL A 95 19.30 3.96 -13.80
C VAL A 95 18.24 3.63 -14.86
N GLY A 96 18.05 4.54 -15.82
CA GLY A 96 17.12 4.33 -16.93
C GLY A 96 15.64 4.47 -16.57
N TYR A 97 15.31 5.08 -15.43
CA TYR A 97 13.93 5.37 -15.06
C TYR A 97 13.28 6.34 -16.07
N PRO A 98 12.13 6.00 -16.68
CA PRO A 98 11.56 6.75 -17.79
C PRO A 98 10.54 7.81 -17.40
N PHE A 99 10.44 8.17 -16.10
CA PHE A 99 9.31 8.88 -15.49
C PHE A 99 8.01 8.08 -15.44
N ALA A 100 7.11 8.46 -14.54
CA ALA A 100 5.87 7.73 -14.30
C ALA A 100 4.88 7.88 -15.47
N ARG A 101 5.00 8.98 -16.22
CA ARG A 101 4.16 9.31 -17.38
C ARG A 101 5.04 9.62 -18.59
N PRO A 102 4.73 9.07 -19.78
CA PRO A 102 3.63 8.17 -20.09
C PRO A 102 3.80 6.76 -19.48
N VAL A 103 2.69 6.09 -19.16
CA VAL A 103 2.70 4.82 -18.40
C VAL A 103 3.31 3.63 -19.16
N GLY A 104 3.33 3.67 -20.49
CA GLY A 104 3.87 2.59 -21.33
C GLY A 104 5.36 2.30 -21.03
N PRO A 105 6.26 3.30 -21.17
CA PRO A 105 7.65 3.19 -20.75
C PRO A 105 7.83 2.78 -19.29
N LEU A 106 7.02 3.32 -18.37
CA LEU A 106 7.06 2.93 -16.96
C LEU A 106 6.80 1.44 -16.77
N LYS A 107 5.75 0.89 -17.42
CA LYS A 107 5.42 -0.55 -17.38
C LYS A 107 6.59 -1.40 -17.85
N ALA A 108 7.20 -1.03 -18.99
CA ALA A 108 8.36 -1.75 -19.51
C ALA A 108 9.57 -1.69 -18.56
N TYR A 109 9.81 -0.53 -17.94
CA TYR A 109 10.85 -0.37 -16.92
C TYR A 109 10.58 -1.25 -15.69
N ILE A 110 9.35 -1.27 -15.17
CA ILE A 110 8.98 -2.10 -14.01
C ILE A 110 9.16 -3.58 -14.36
N GLN A 111 8.61 -4.05 -15.49
CA GLN A 111 8.72 -5.45 -15.91
C GLN A 111 10.18 -5.91 -16.02
N ARG A 112 11.07 -5.05 -16.52
CA ARG A 112 12.50 -5.36 -16.65
C ARG A 112 13.22 -5.49 -15.30
N ASN A 113 12.77 -4.77 -14.28
CA ASN A 113 13.41 -4.71 -12.96
C ASN A 113 12.65 -5.48 -11.87
N GLN A 114 11.47 -6.02 -12.20
CA GLN A 114 10.60 -6.71 -11.26
C GLN A 114 11.14 -8.10 -10.96
N ILE A 115 11.18 -8.42 -9.67
CA ILE A 115 11.33 -9.79 -9.18
C ILE A 115 9.95 -10.20 -8.68
N GLU A 116 9.39 -11.27 -9.25
CA GLU A 116 8.10 -11.79 -8.80
C GLU A 116 8.27 -12.46 -7.43
N SER A 117 7.32 -12.20 -6.53
CA SER A 117 7.25 -12.90 -5.25
C SER A 117 6.38 -14.13 -5.43
N ASP A 118 6.96 -15.31 -5.23
CA ASP A 118 6.24 -16.59 -5.33
C ASP A 118 5.20 -16.78 -4.21
N HIS A 119 5.27 -15.95 -3.17
CA HIS A 119 4.40 -16.04 -2.00
C HIS A 119 3.81 -14.68 -1.64
N SER A 120 2.49 -14.64 -1.56
CA SER A 120 1.71 -13.55 -0.95
C SER A 120 0.72 -14.18 0.02
N TYR A 121 0.72 -13.73 1.26
CA TYR A 121 -0.20 -14.20 2.28
C TYR A 121 -1.24 -13.13 2.58
N SER A 122 -2.52 -13.49 2.46
CA SER A 122 -3.64 -12.68 2.95
C SER A 122 -4.32 -13.40 4.10
N ALA A 123 -4.47 -12.73 5.24
CA ALA A 123 -5.22 -13.26 6.37
C ALA A 123 -6.73 -13.38 6.06
N TYR A 124 -7.22 -12.68 5.02
CA TYR A 124 -8.61 -12.70 4.58
C TYR A 124 -8.67 -12.99 3.07
N PRO A 125 -8.50 -14.26 2.64
CA PRO A 125 -8.65 -14.64 1.23
C PRO A 125 -10.02 -14.23 0.68
N GLY A 126 -10.07 -13.66 -0.52
CA GLY A 126 -11.31 -13.19 -1.16
C GLY A 126 -11.82 -11.82 -0.67
N ALA A 127 -11.25 -11.24 0.40
CA ALA A 127 -11.60 -9.91 0.88
C ALA A 127 -10.59 -8.86 0.39
N SER A 128 -11.09 -7.75 -0.15
CA SER A 128 -10.27 -6.57 -0.43
C SER A 128 -10.02 -5.77 0.85
N VAL A 129 -9.06 -4.84 0.80
CA VAL A 129 -8.83 -3.86 1.89
C VAL A 129 -10.08 -3.06 2.21
N ARG A 130 -10.89 -2.74 1.18
CA ARG A 130 -12.16 -2.03 1.37
C ARG A 130 -13.13 -2.87 2.20
N ASP A 131 -13.20 -4.17 1.96
CA ASP A 131 -14.10 -5.07 2.67
C ASP A 131 -13.68 -5.22 4.14
N VAL A 132 -12.37 -5.37 4.39
CA VAL A 132 -11.84 -5.41 5.76
C VAL A 132 -12.11 -4.10 6.51
N ARG A 133 -11.91 -2.94 5.86
CA ARG A 133 -12.22 -1.63 6.47
C ARG A 133 -13.72 -1.49 6.76
N ALA A 134 -14.58 -1.87 5.81
CA ALA A 134 -16.03 -1.84 5.97
C ALA A 134 -16.50 -2.73 7.14
N ALA A 135 -15.93 -3.94 7.28
CA ALA A 135 -16.22 -4.85 8.38
C ALA A 135 -15.79 -4.28 9.74
N LEU A 136 -14.61 -3.67 9.83
CA LEU A 136 -14.13 -3.01 11.06
C LEU A 136 -15.02 -1.82 11.45
N GLU A 137 -15.44 -1.02 10.47
CA GLU A 137 -16.37 0.08 10.72
C GLU A 137 -17.75 -0.42 11.18
N LEU A 138 -18.30 -1.45 10.53
CA LEU A 138 -19.56 -2.07 10.93
C LEU A 138 -19.49 -2.56 12.38
N ARG A 139 -18.40 -3.26 12.73
CA ARG A 139 -18.16 -3.73 14.11
C ARG A 139 -18.18 -2.56 15.10
N ASN A 140 -17.47 -1.47 14.80
CA ASN A 140 -17.43 -0.30 15.69
C ASN A 140 -18.82 0.31 15.90
N GLU A 141 -19.64 0.42 14.85
CA GLU A 141 -20.99 0.98 14.97
C GLU A 141 -21.94 0.05 15.76
N VAL A 142 -21.81 -1.27 15.59
CA VAL A 142 -22.56 -2.25 16.40
C VAL A 142 -22.14 -2.19 17.87
N GLU A 143 -20.84 -2.10 18.16
CA GLU A 143 -20.33 -1.95 19.53
C GLU A 143 -20.85 -0.66 20.19
N LYS A 144 -20.92 0.45 19.45
CA LYS A 144 -21.53 1.70 19.93
C LYS A 144 -23.01 1.53 20.24
N LEU A 145 -23.78 0.85 19.39
CA LEU A 145 -25.19 0.57 19.67
C LEU A 145 -25.32 -0.27 20.94
N PHE A 146 -24.51 -1.33 21.09
CA PHE A 146 -24.51 -2.17 22.29
C PHE A 146 -24.26 -1.37 23.56
N GLN A 147 -23.22 -0.51 23.56
CA GLN A 147 -22.89 0.34 24.71
C GLN A 147 -24.00 1.35 25.06
N ASN A 148 -24.71 1.87 24.07
CA ASN A 148 -25.73 2.91 24.27
C ASN A 148 -27.15 2.35 24.47
N SER A 149 -27.34 1.03 24.37
CA SER A 149 -28.67 0.40 24.33
C SER A 149 -29.10 -0.30 25.61
N SER A 150 -28.21 -0.48 26.60
CA SER A 150 -28.45 -1.34 27.78
C SER A 150 -29.63 -0.94 28.67
N GLY A 151 -30.17 0.28 28.51
CA GLY A 151 -31.34 0.78 29.25
C GLY A 151 -32.49 1.27 28.36
N LEU A 152 -32.43 1.02 27.04
CA LEU A 152 -33.49 1.46 26.13
C LEU A 152 -34.72 0.56 26.24
N SER A 153 -35.92 1.15 26.10
CA SER A 153 -37.13 0.36 25.86
C SER A 153 -37.06 -0.34 24.49
N PRO A 154 -37.83 -1.42 24.27
CA PRO A 154 -37.87 -2.10 22.98
C PRO A 154 -38.15 -1.17 21.79
N GLU A 155 -39.05 -0.20 21.96
CA GLU A 155 -39.44 0.76 20.92
C GLU A 155 -38.30 1.73 20.60
N ARG A 156 -37.57 2.18 21.63
CA ARG A 156 -36.41 3.05 21.45
C ARG A 156 -35.24 2.30 20.83
N PHE A 157 -35.03 1.03 21.22
CA PHE A 157 -34.03 0.18 20.61
C PHE A 157 -34.27 -0.01 19.12
N ALA A 158 -35.52 -0.30 18.71
CA ALA A 158 -35.88 -0.47 17.30
C ALA A 158 -35.49 0.76 16.46
N VAL A 159 -35.79 1.97 16.95
CA VAL A 159 -35.42 3.22 16.27
C VAL A 159 -33.90 3.37 16.11
N GLU A 160 -33.12 3.09 17.15
CA GLU A 160 -31.65 3.20 17.06
C GLU A 160 -31.03 2.08 16.21
N PHE A 161 -31.64 0.90 16.18
CA PHE A 161 -31.25 -0.20 15.29
C PHE A 161 -31.51 0.16 13.81
N ASP A 162 -32.66 0.73 13.48
CA ASP A 162 -32.96 1.19 12.12
C ASP A 162 -31.97 2.28 11.67
N ARG A 163 -31.61 3.21 12.56
CA ARG A 163 -30.58 4.22 12.28
C ARG A 163 -29.22 3.59 12.02
N LEU A 164 -28.83 2.57 12.79
CA LEU A 164 -27.61 1.82 12.54
C LEU A 164 -27.66 1.16 11.15
N LEU A 165 -28.74 0.46 10.81
CA LEU A 165 -28.87 -0.19 9.51
C LEU A 165 -28.73 0.81 8.35
N ILE A 166 -29.37 1.97 8.45
CA ILE A 166 -29.26 3.03 7.44
C ILE A 166 -27.82 3.56 7.34
N SER A 167 -27.10 3.72 8.46
CA SER A 167 -25.75 4.28 8.47
C SER A 167 -24.70 3.31 7.92
N VAL A 168 -24.92 2.00 8.05
CA VAL A 168 -23.98 0.96 7.63
C VAL A 168 -24.40 0.19 6.38
N GLN A 169 -25.54 0.50 5.75
CA GLN A 169 -26.09 -0.25 4.61
C GLN A 169 -25.09 -0.51 3.46
N ASN A 170 -24.20 0.46 3.19
CA ASN A 170 -23.18 0.35 2.14
C ASN A 170 -21.97 -0.53 2.52
N LYS A 171 -21.97 -1.11 3.73
CA LYS A 171 -20.88 -1.89 4.31
C LYS A 171 -21.24 -3.38 4.48
N LEU A 172 -22.45 -3.78 4.06
CA LEU A 172 -22.99 -5.14 4.19
C LEU A 172 -22.82 -5.99 2.91
N GLY A 173 -21.87 -5.63 2.05
CA GLY A 173 -21.62 -6.34 0.79
C GLY A 173 -21.01 -7.73 1.02
N THR A 174 -21.19 -8.61 0.03
CA THR A 174 -20.52 -9.91 -0.01
C THR A 174 -19.06 -9.76 -0.43
N PHE A 175 -18.18 -10.61 0.08
CA PHE A 175 -16.81 -10.72 -0.43
C PHE A 175 -16.82 -11.03 -1.94
N GLY A 176 -15.79 -10.57 -2.65
CA GLY A 176 -15.62 -10.85 -4.08
C GLY A 176 -15.47 -12.36 -4.33
N PRO A 177 -15.51 -12.81 -5.61
CA PRO A 177 -15.30 -14.21 -5.93
C PRO A 177 -13.96 -14.68 -5.34
N VAL A 178 -14.00 -15.82 -4.66
CA VAL A 178 -12.82 -16.57 -4.18
C VAL A 178 -12.21 -17.34 -5.34
#